data_AF-A0A925CRX7-F1
#
_entry.id   AF-A0A925CRX7-F1
#
_cell.length_a   1.000
_cell.length_b   1.000
_cell.length_c   1.000
_cell.angle_alpha   90.00
_cell.angle_beta   90.00
_cell.angle_gamma   90.00
#
_symmetry.space_group_name_H-M   'P 1'
#
loop_
_entity.id
_entity.type
_entity.pdbx_description
1 polymer ?
#
loop_
_entity_poly.entity_id
_entity_poly.type
_entity_poly.pdbx_seq_one_letter_code
_entity_poly.pdbx_strand_id
1 'polypeptide(L)'
;IARDCATAGALVISGLARGIDAAAHTGALAATGGTAAVIGTGIDVAYPADHRSLQQQIARDGLLLTEQLPGARATRGSFPERNRLIAALAQVTIVVEAGHRSGALLTAKAAESLNRTCAAVPGAFDAGACLGSNELLRDGAHVIASADDALALLALARADAPHAYPPPKLTEAERAIWDVLGAAPLDLDLVVERAGWAADACLAAVTTLELKGLVRATHAGALHRT
;
A
#
# COMPACT_ATOMS: atom_id res chain seq x y z
N ILE A 1 8.76 -0.56 0.01
CA ILE A 1 7.46 -1.21 0.30
C ILE A 1 6.66 -0.36 1.29
N ALA A 2 6.79 -0.52 2.62
CA ALA A 2 5.88 0.13 3.57
C ALA A 2 5.77 1.66 3.42
N ARG A 3 6.90 2.36 3.29
CA ARG A 3 6.92 3.80 3.01
C ARG A 3 6.18 4.16 1.72
N ASP A 4 6.47 3.46 0.63
CA ASP A 4 5.86 3.75 -0.67
C ASP A 4 4.35 3.44 -0.67
N CYS A 5 3.94 2.35 -0.01
CA CYS A 5 2.53 2.03 0.21
C CYS A 5 1.82 3.14 1.01
N ALA A 6 2.42 3.60 2.10
CA ALA A 6 1.89 4.70 2.89
C ALA A 6 1.87 6.02 2.11
N THR A 7 2.89 6.33 1.31
CA THR A 7 2.88 7.52 0.45
C THR A 7 1.74 7.49 -0.57
N ALA A 8 1.40 6.31 -1.09
CA ALA A 8 0.28 6.10 -2.00
C ALA A 8 -1.10 6.05 -1.28
N GLY A 9 -1.15 6.31 0.03
CA GLY A 9 -2.39 6.36 0.81
C GLY A 9 -2.83 5.03 1.43
N ALA A 10 -2.01 3.98 1.38
CA ALA A 10 -2.31 2.72 2.06
C ALA A 10 -1.95 2.78 3.56
N LEU A 11 -2.83 2.29 4.43
CA LEU A 11 -2.51 2.09 5.84
C LEU A 11 -1.63 0.83 6.01
N VAL A 12 -0.43 0.99 6.59
CA VAL A 12 0.44 -0.16 6.90
C VAL A 12 0.07 -0.74 8.26
N ILE A 13 -0.36 -2.00 8.27
CA ILE A 13 -0.74 -2.74 9.49
C ILE A 13 0.34 -3.76 9.83
N SER A 14 0.80 -3.80 11.08
CA SER A 14 1.75 -4.81 11.54
C SER A 14 1.68 -5.03 13.05
N GLY A 15 2.54 -5.90 13.57
CA GLY A 15 2.50 -6.41 14.93
C GLY A 15 3.52 -5.81 15.90
N LEU A 16 4.29 -4.79 15.49
CA LEU A 16 5.32 -4.16 16.30
C LEU A 16 6.41 -5.12 16.85
N ALA A 17 6.54 -6.33 16.30
CA ALA A 17 7.61 -7.25 16.67
C ALA A 17 8.99 -6.76 16.21
N ARG A 18 10.06 -7.43 16.65
CA ARG A 18 11.42 -7.14 16.17
C ARG A 18 11.54 -7.45 14.68
N GLY A 19 12.36 -6.68 13.98
CA GLY A 19 12.66 -6.90 12.56
C GLY A 19 11.63 -6.25 11.64
N ILE A 20 11.03 -7.04 10.76
CA ILE A 20 10.18 -6.56 9.65
C ILE A 20 9.03 -5.68 10.12
N ASP A 21 8.33 -6.03 11.20
CA ASP A 21 7.23 -5.22 11.73
C ASP A 21 7.68 -3.80 12.09
N ALA A 22 8.78 -3.67 12.84
CA ALA A 22 9.32 -2.36 13.22
C ALA A 22 9.83 -1.57 12.00
N ALA A 23 10.46 -2.25 11.03
CA ALA A 23 10.89 -1.61 9.78
C ALA A 23 9.69 -1.12 8.96
N ALA A 24 8.60 -1.88 8.92
CA ALA A 24 7.36 -1.51 8.24
C ALA A 24 6.71 -0.28 8.88
N HIS A 25 6.54 -0.28 10.20
CA HIS A 25 6.02 0.88 10.94
C HIS A 25 6.89 2.12 10.76
N THR A 26 8.21 1.99 10.90
CA THR A 26 9.14 3.10 10.73
C THR A 26 9.08 3.68 9.31
N GLY A 27 9.02 2.81 8.30
CA GLY A 27 8.87 3.25 6.91
C GLY A 27 7.55 3.98 6.67
N ALA A 28 6.45 3.49 7.24
CA ALA A 28 5.13 4.08 7.08
C ALA A 28 4.98 5.42 7.83
N LEU A 29 5.55 5.56 9.04
CA LEU A 29 5.58 6.80 9.82
C LEU A 29 6.37 7.92 9.13
N ALA A 30 7.29 7.58 8.22
CA ALA A 30 7.99 8.55 7.39
C ALA A 30 7.17 9.06 6.19
N ALA A 31 5.93 8.58 6.02
CA ALA A 31 5.02 8.93 4.94
C ALA A 31 3.66 9.41 5.46
N THR A 32 2.76 9.81 4.56
CA THR A 32 1.46 10.41 4.89
C THR A 32 0.35 9.40 5.20
N GLY A 33 0.40 8.17 4.66
CA GLY A 33 -0.68 7.16 4.77
C GLY A 33 -0.80 6.44 6.12
N GLY A 34 0.06 6.76 7.09
CA GLY A 34 -0.05 6.29 8.46
C GLY A 34 0.23 4.80 8.67
N THR A 35 0.18 4.38 9.93
CA THR A 35 0.40 2.97 10.32
C THR A 35 -0.48 2.56 11.49
N ALA A 36 -0.88 1.29 11.52
CA ALA A 36 -1.61 0.69 12.63
C ALA A 36 -0.84 -0.50 13.21
N ALA A 37 -0.51 -0.43 14.50
CA ALA A 37 0.03 -1.55 15.24
C ALA A 37 -1.08 -2.29 15.98
N VAL A 38 -1.21 -3.59 15.72
CA VAL A 38 -2.01 -4.47 16.57
C VAL A 38 -1.05 -5.13 17.54
N ILE A 39 -1.22 -5.06 18.86
CA ILE A 39 -0.27 -5.60 19.86
C ILE A 39 -0.87 -6.76 20.66
N GLY A 40 0.00 -7.66 21.12
CA GLY A 40 -0.35 -8.84 21.93
C GLY A 40 -0.22 -8.59 23.45
N THR A 41 -0.23 -7.33 23.87
CA THR A 41 -0.09 -6.87 25.26
C THR A 41 -1.17 -5.85 25.58
N GLY A 42 -1.33 -5.50 26.85
CA GLY A 42 -2.16 -4.37 27.26
C GLY A 42 -1.69 -3.08 26.59
N ILE A 43 -2.62 -2.14 26.37
CA ILE A 43 -2.35 -0.90 25.62
C ILE A 43 -1.20 -0.05 26.21
N ASP A 44 -0.97 -0.19 27.52
CA ASP A 44 0.03 0.47 28.36
C ASP A 44 1.34 -0.34 28.54
N VAL A 45 1.42 -1.55 27.98
CA VAL A 45 2.57 -2.45 28.10
C VAL A 45 3.31 -2.55 26.78
N ALA A 46 4.54 -2.02 26.74
CA ALA A 46 5.41 -2.11 25.56
C ALA A 46 6.10 -3.47 25.46
N TYR A 47 5.95 -4.14 24.32
CA TYR A 47 6.67 -5.36 23.99
C TYR A 47 7.02 -5.42 22.48
N PRO A 48 8.29 -5.65 22.11
CA PRO A 48 9.45 -5.74 22.99
C PRO A 48 9.73 -4.40 23.71
N ALA A 49 10.41 -4.44 24.86
CA ALA A 49 10.64 -3.25 25.68
C ALA A 49 11.38 -2.13 24.90
N ASP A 50 12.30 -2.51 24.02
CA ASP A 50 13.08 -1.60 23.17
C ASP A 50 12.20 -0.82 22.17
N HIS A 51 11.00 -1.31 21.87
CA HIS A 51 10.07 -0.64 20.97
C HIS A 51 9.12 0.32 21.70
N ARG A 52 9.35 0.63 22.99
CA ARG A 52 8.52 1.57 23.75
C ARG A 52 8.34 2.92 23.02
N SER A 53 9.43 3.50 22.54
CA SER A 53 9.38 4.79 21.83
C SER A 53 8.61 4.68 20.52
N LEU A 54 8.79 3.59 19.77
CA LEU A 54 8.07 3.34 18.52
C LEU A 54 6.57 3.12 18.79
N GLN A 55 6.20 2.36 19.83
CA GLN A 55 4.81 2.18 20.24
C GLN A 55 4.14 3.51 20.58
N GLN A 56 4.83 4.36 21.33
CA GLN A 56 4.34 5.69 21.69
C GLN A 56 4.18 6.60 20.47
N GLN A 57 5.11 6.52 19.52
CA GLN A 57 5.00 7.26 18.27
C GLN A 57 3.79 6.80 17.45
N ILE A 58 3.61 5.48 17.28
CA ILE A 58 2.44 4.93 16.58
C ILE A 58 1.13 5.31 17.29
N ALA A 59 1.11 5.33 18.63
CA ALA A 59 -0.07 5.74 19.38
C ALA A 59 -0.43 7.23 19.20
N ARG A 60 0.55 8.09 18.88
CA ARG A 60 0.33 9.52 18.62
C ARG A 60 -0.01 9.81 17.17
N ASP A 61 0.74 9.22 16.25
CA ASP A 61 0.76 9.61 14.83
C ASP A 61 0.08 8.57 13.93
N GLY A 62 -0.40 7.47 14.50
CA GLY A 62 -1.07 6.37 13.81
C GLY A 62 -2.17 5.75 14.68
N LEU A 63 -2.23 4.42 14.69
CA LEU A 63 -3.23 3.68 15.46
C LEU A 63 -2.59 2.53 16.23
N LEU A 64 -2.94 2.39 17.51
CA LEU A 64 -2.54 1.26 18.36
C LEU A 64 -3.79 0.48 18.79
N LEU A 65 -3.82 -0.81 18.51
CA LEU A 65 -4.97 -1.70 18.76
C LEU A 65 -4.55 -2.89 19.62
N THR A 66 -5.41 -3.30 20.56
CA THR A 66 -5.23 -4.53 21.34
C THR A 66 -6.58 -5.07 21.83
N GLU A 67 -6.70 -6.39 21.93
CA GLU A 67 -7.80 -7.06 22.63
C GLU A 67 -7.46 -7.40 24.09
N GLN A 68 -6.22 -7.12 24.52
CA GLN A 68 -5.76 -7.43 25.86
C GLN A 68 -6.14 -6.31 26.84
N LEU A 69 -6.47 -6.69 28.08
CA LEU A 69 -6.76 -5.73 29.14
C LEU A 69 -5.52 -4.88 29.48
N PRO A 70 -5.71 -3.62 29.96
CA PRO A 70 -4.61 -2.83 30.50
C PRO A 70 -3.77 -3.61 31.53
N GLY A 71 -2.45 -3.48 31.47
CA GLY A 71 -1.49 -4.20 32.29
C GLY A 71 -1.14 -5.62 31.84
N ALA A 72 -1.85 -6.19 30.85
CA ALA A 72 -1.58 -7.54 30.37
C ALA A 72 -0.19 -7.68 29.73
N ARG A 73 0.59 -8.66 30.18
CA ARG A 73 1.94 -8.93 29.68
C ARG A 73 1.90 -9.89 28.48
N ALA A 74 2.96 -9.85 27.68
CA ALA A 74 3.13 -10.75 26.55
C ALA A 74 3.15 -12.22 26.99
N THR A 75 2.39 -13.07 26.30
CA THR A 75 2.41 -14.53 26.46
C THR A 75 2.69 -15.19 25.11
N ARG A 76 3.04 -16.47 25.10
CA ARG A 76 3.22 -17.19 23.83
C ARG A 76 1.92 -17.28 23.01
N GLY A 77 0.76 -17.31 23.67
CA GLY A 77 -0.55 -17.39 23.03
C GLY A 77 -1.04 -16.05 22.48
N SER A 78 -0.65 -14.93 23.09
CA SER A 78 -1.17 -13.63 22.69
C SER A 78 -0.67 -13.17 21.31
N PHE A 79 0.48 -13.65 20.83
CA PHE A 79 0.96 -13.30 19.48
C PHE A 79 0.18 -14.00 18.35
N PRO A 80 -0.02 -15.33 18.36
CA PRO A 80 -0.92 -15.97 17.40
C PRO A 80 -2.35 -15.41 17.44
N GLU A 81 -2.90 -15.18 18.63
CA GLU A 81 -4.24 -14.58 18.79
C GLU A 81 -4.31 -13.21 18.16
N ARG A 82 -3.29 -12.36 18.36
CA ARG A 82 -3.21 -11.04 17.73
C ARG A 82 -3.06 -11.14 16.22
N ASN A 83 -2.25 -12.07 15.70
CA ASN A 83 -1.95 -12.16 14.27
C ASN A 83 -3.20 -12.37 13.39
N ARG A 84 -4.23 -13.04 13.91
CA ARG A 84 -5.52 -13.18 13.20
C ARG A 84 -6.17 -11.82 12.91
N LEU A 85 -5.99 -10.83 13.78
CA LEU A 85 -6.54 -9.49 13.60
C LEU A 85 -5.77 -8.74 12.52
N ILE A 86 -4.44 -8.88 12.49
CA ILE A 86 -3.61 -8.31 11.41
C ILE A 86 -4.10 -8.85 10.07
N ALA A 87 -4.23 -10.17 9.95
CA ALA A 87 -4.71 -10.81 8.73
C ALA A 87 -6.15 -10.38 8.35
N ALA A 88 -7.03 -10.23 9.34
CA ALA A 88 -8.42 -9.86 9.10
C ALA A 88 -8.58 -8.39 8.66
N LEU A 89 -7.76 -7.49 9.19
CA LEU A 89 -7.78 -6.06 8.87
C LEU A 89 -7.06 -5.74 7.55
N ALA A 90 -6.11 -6.58 7.13
CA ALA A 90 -5.36 -6.37 5.91
C ALA A 90 -6.13 -6.84 4.66
N GLN A 91 -6.12 -6.01 3.62
CA GLN A 91 -6.56 -6.41 2.27
C GLN A 91 -5.52 -7.32 1.60
N VAL A 92 -4.24 -7.00 1.81
CA VAL A 92 -3.08 -7.74 1.30
C VAL A 92 -2.11 -8.00 2.46
N THR A 93 -1.73 -9.26 2.67
CA THR A 93 -0.70 -9.64 3.63
C THR A 93 0.60 -9.94 2.89
N ILE A 94 1.66 -9.18 3.17
CA ILE A 94 2.97 -9.32 2.52
C ILE A 94 3.97 -9.92 3.51
N VAL A 95 4.48 -11.12 3.21
CA VAL A 95 5.55 -11.77 3.99
C VAL A 95 6.90 -11.42 3.37
N VAL A 96 7.68 -10.58 4.06
CA VAL A 96 9.00 -10.13 3.57
C VAL A 96 10.07 -11.18 3.82
N GLU A 97 10.24 -11.61 5.06
CA GLU A 97 11.19 -12.66 5.46
C GLU A 97 10.53 -13.57 6.49
N ALA A 98 10.55 -14.88 6.21
CA ALA A 98 10.05 -15.90 7.11
C ALA A 98 10.79 -17.22 6.91
N GLY A 99 11.42 -17.75 7.97
CA GLY A 99 11.83 -19.16 8.00
C GLY A 99 10.64 -20.10 8.24
N HIS A 100 10.83 -21.41 8.07
CA HIS A 100 9.75 -22.42 8.18
C HIS A 100 8.95 -22.41 9.49
N ARG A 101 9.52 -21.90 10.59
CA ARG A 101 8.86 -21.82 11.90
C ARG A 101 8.50 -20.38 12.30
N SER A 102 8.47 -19.46 11.35
CA SER A 102 8.14 -18.05 11.61
C SER A 102 6.67 -17.86 11.93
N GLY A 103 6.37 -17.02 12.93
CA GLY A 103 5.01 -16.59 13.23
C GLY A 103 4.35 -15.79 12.09
N ALA A 104 5.15 -15.23 11.16
CA ALA A 104 4.63 -14.58 9.96
C ALA A 104 3.84 -15.56 9.07
N LEU A 105 4.26 -16.83 9.00
CA LEU A 105 3.55 -17.86 8.24
C LEU A 105 2.17 -18.17 8.81
N LEU A 106 1.98 -18.03 10.13
CA LEU A 106 0.66 -18.15 10.74
C LEU A 106 -0.27 -17.01 10.31
N THR A 107 0.28 -15.81 10.13
CA THR A 107 -0.48 -14.64 9.63
C THR A 107 -0.87 -14.84 8.17
N ALA A 108 0.04 -15.34 7.33
CA ALA A 108 -0.25 -15.69 5.94
C ALA A 108 -1.37 -16.73 5.83
N LYS A 109 -1.28 -17.84 6.60
CA LYS A 109 -2.33 -18.87 6.65
C LYS A 109 -3.67 -18.32 7.13
N ALA A 110 -3.67 -17.40 8.10
CA ALA A 110 -4.88 -16.74 8.56
C ALA A 110 -5.47 -15.80 7.49
N ALA A 111 -4.64 -15.15 6.67
CA ALA A 111 -5.10 -14.33 5.55
C ALA A 111 -5.75 -15.21 4.46
N GLU A 112 -5.12 -16.32 4.10
CA GLU A 112 -5.65 -17.29 3.14
C GLU A 112 -6.99 -17.88 3.60
N SER A 113 -7.12 -18.27 4.87
CA SER A 113 -8.39 -18.80 5.40
C SER A 113 -9.53 -17.78 5.41
N LEU A 114 -9.20 -16.48 5.37
CA LEU A 114 -10.14 -15.37 5.25
C LEU A 114 -10.34 -14.92 3.79
N ASN A 115 -9.83 -15.66 2.80
CA ASN A 115 -9.83 -15.29 1.38
C ASN A 115 -9.23 -13.89 1.13
N ARG A 116 -8.18 -13.54 1.89
CA ARG A 116 -7.40 -12.32 1.67
C ARG A 116 -6.19 -12.61 0.81
N THR A 117 -5.74 -11.61 0.07
CA THR A 117 -4.57 -11.74 -0.80
C THR A 117 -3.32 -11.96 0.05
N CYS A 118 -2.65 -13.08 -0.19
CA CYS A 118 -1.32 -13.34 0.36
C CYS A 118 -0.26 -13.10 -0.72
N ALA A 119 0.83 -12.45 -0.32
CA ALA A 119 1.96 -12.13 -1.16
C ALA A 119 3.27 -12.30 -0.36
N ALA A 120 4.38 -12.53 -1.07
CA ALA A 120 5.67 -12.71 -0.43
C ALA A 120 6.81 -12.11 -1.25
N VAL A 121 7.86 -11.69 -0.56
CA VAL A 121 9.10 -11.21 -1.18
C VAL A 121 10.02 -12.41 -1.43
N PRO A 122 10.53 -12.62 -2.65
CA PRO A 122 11.47 -13.68 -2.93
C PRO A 122 12.80 -13.42 -2.24
N GLY A 123 13.41 -14.47 -1.70
CA GLY A 123 14.73 -14.40 -1.09
C GLY A 123 15.68 -15.50 -1.59
N ALA A 124 16.95 -15.40 -1.22
CA ALA A 124 17.95 -16.41 -1.58
C ALA A 124 17.50 -17.82 -1.12
N PHE A 125 17.68 -18.83 -1.98
CA PHE A 125 17.15 -20.18 -1.75
C PHE A 125 17.83 -20.90 -0.57
N ASP A 126 19.06 -20.50 -0.25
CA ASP A 126 19.89 -21.02 0.84
C ASP A 126 19.81 -20.19 2.12
N ALA A 127 19.13 -19.04 2.08
CA ALA A 127 18.89 -18.22 3.26
C ALA A 127 17.77 -18.82 4.11
N GLY A 128 18.11 -19.35 5.29
CA GLY A 128 17.15 -19.94 6.23
C GLY A 128 15.98 -19.01 6.62
N ALA A 129 16.20 -17.69 6.58
CA ALA A 129 15.18 -16.67 6.86
C ALA A 129 14.18 -16.47 5.71
N CYS A 130 14.44 -17.02 4.51
CA CYS A 130 13.60 -16.85 3.32
C CYS A 130 12.91 -18.16 2.90
N LEU A 131 13.21 -19.27 3.57
CA LEU A 131 12.67 -20.58 3.18
C LEU A 131 11.14 -20.63 3.21
N GLY A 132 10.52 -20.02 4.23
CA GLY A 132 9.06 -19.96 4.37
C GLY A 132 8.40 -18.94 3.44
N SER A 133 9.03 -17.78 3.17
CA SER A 133 8.50 -16.85 2.16
C SER A 133 8.57 -17.45 0.76
N ASN A 134 9.66 -18.14 0.42
CA ASN A 134 9.78 -18.87 -0.83
C ASN A 134 8.81 -20.07 -0.93
N GLU A 135 8.48 -20.71 0.18
CA GLU A 135 7.43 -21.75 0.24
C GLU A 135 6.06 -21.16 -0.09
N LEU A 136 5.69 -20.01 0.49
CA LEU A 136 4.45 -19.32 0.13
C LEU A 136 4.36 -18.98 -1.36
N LEU A 137 5.46 -18.53 -1.97
CA LEU A 137 5.51 -18.28 -3.41
C LEU A 137 5.30 -19.55 -4.24
N ARG A 138 5.87 -20.67 -3.80
CA ARG A 138 5.64 -21.98 -4.44
C ARG A 138 4.17 -22.41 -4.33
N ASP A 139 3.54 -22.08 -3.22
CA ASP A 139 2.14 -22.43 -2.93
C ASP A 139 1.13 -21.46 -3.57
N GLY A 140 1.61 -20.45 -4.32
CA GLY A 140 0.77 -19.57 -5.14
C GLY A 140 0.56 -18.16 -4.58
N ALA A 141 1.29 -17.75 -3.53
CA ALA A 141 1.29 -16.36 -3.08
C ALA A 141 1.84 -15.43 -4.17
N HIS A 142 1.31 -14.21 -4.24
CA HIS A 142 1.76 -13.21 -5.22
C HIS A 142 3.22 -12.80 -4.95
N VAL A 143 4.00 -12.65 -6.01
CA VAL A 143 5.40 -12.22 -5.91
C VAL A 143 5.46 -10.71 -5.71
N ILE A 144 6.21 -10.25 -4.71
CA ILE A 144 6.53 -8.84 -4.47
C ILE A 144 8.02 -8.62 -4.71
N ALA A 145 8.39 -8.15 -5.90
CA ALA A 145 9.77 -7.79 -6.25
C ALA A 145 10.04 -6.29 -6.06
N SER A 146 8.98 -5.48 -5.97
CA SER A 146 9.03 -4.03 -5.85
C SER A 146 7.87 -3.50 -5.00
N ALA A 147 7.91 -2.21 -4.66
CA ALA A 147 6.75 -1.57 -4.03
C ALA A 147 5.56 -1.47 -4.98
N ASP A 148 5.79 -1.41 -6.30
CA ASP A 148 4.74 -1.27 -7.30
C ASP A 148 3.90 -2.55 -7.40
N ASP A 149 4.52 -3.72 -7.22
CA ASP A 149 3.78 -4.99 -7.11
C ASP A 149 2.80 -4.98 -5.93
N ALA A 150 3.24 -4.44 -4.78
CA ALA A 150 2.40 -4.32 -3.60
C ALA A 150 1.24 -3.33 -3.80
N LEU A 151 1.49 -2.23 -4.50
CA LEU A 151 0.48 -1.22 -4.82
C LEU A 151 -0.55 -1.74 -5.83
N ALA A 152 -0.10 -2.49 -6.84
CA ALA A 152 -0.98 -3.10 -7.82
C ALA A 152 -2.01 -4.04 -7.17
N LEU A 153 -1.61 -4.81 -6.15
CA LEU A 153 -2.52 -5.67 -5.37
C LEU A 153 -3.58 -4.89 -4.58
N LEU A 154 -3.34 -3.61 -4.30
CA LEU A 154 -4.28 -2.70 -3.63
C LEU A 154 -5.05 -1.82 -4.62
N ALA A 155 -4.86 -2.02 -5.93
CA ALA A 155 -5.32 -1.11 -6.97
C ALA A 155 -4.89 0.35 -6.75
N LEU A 156 -3.71 0.54 -6.15
CA LEU A 156 -3.06 1.81 -5.94
C LEU A 156 -1.90 1.98 -6.93
N ALA A 157 -1.53 3.23 -7.16
CA ALA A 157 -0.30 3.59 -7.84
C ALA A 157 0.51 4.51 -6.92
N ARG A 158 1.82 4.59 -7.12
CA ARG A 158 2.60 5.64 -6.46
C ARG A 158 1.99 6.97 -6.90
N ALA A 159 1.77 7.89 -5.96
CA ALA A 159 1.70 9.29 -6.34
C ALA A 159 3.01 9.59 -7.05
N ASP A 160 2.95 9.87 -8.34
CA ASP A 160 4.14 10.10 -9.15
C ASP A 160 5.08 11.02 -8.38
N ALA A 161 6.30 10.54 -8.06
CA ALA A 161 7.41 11.48 -8.03
C ALA A 161 7.32 12.14 -9.41
N PRO A 162 7.26 13.49 -9.50
CA PRO A 162 6.93 14.18 -10.75
C PRO A 162 7.72 13.50 -11.83
N HIS A 163 7.02 12.79 -12.71
CA HIS A 163 7.64 12.02 -13.75
C HIS A 163 8.41 13.06 -14.56
N ALA A 164 9.70 13.22 -14.29
CA ALA A 164 10.62 14.01 -15.09
C ALA A 164 10.93 13.23 -16.37
N TYR A 165 9.88 12.71 -17.01
CA TYR A 165 9.86 12.72 -18.45
C TYR A 165 9.89 14.20 -18.86
N PRO A 166 10.67 14.61 -19.86
CA PRO A 166 10.43 15.90 -20.47
C PRO A 166 8.92 15.98 -20.74
N PRO A 167 8.25 17.09 -20.39
CA PRO A 167 6.81 17.18 -20.54
C PRO A 167 6.48 16.65 -21.93
N PRO A 168 5.53 15.70 -22.06
CA PRO A 168 5.20 15.13 -23.35
C PRO A 168 5.03 16.31 -24.31
N LYS A 169 5.66 16.23 -25.49
CA LYS A 169 5.50 17.27 -26.50
C LYS A 169 4.02 17.27 -26.85
N LEU A 170 3.28 18.15 -26.18
CA LEU A 170 1.88 18.34 -26.42
C LEU A 170 1.75 19.23 -27.64
N THR A 171 0.88 18.84 -28.56
CA THR A 171 0.38 19.78 -29.56
C THR A 171 -0.38 20.92 -28.85
N GLU A 172 -0.64 22.02 -29.54
CA GLU A 172 -1.38 23.14 -28.96
C GLU A 172 -2.77 22.71 -28.46
N ALA A 173 -3.44 21.82 -29.20
CA ALA A 173 -4.74 21.25 -28.80
C ALA A 173 -4.62 20.37 -27.55
N GLU A 174 -3.61 19.50 -27.47
CA GLU A 174 -3.38 18.66 -26.29
C GLU A 174 -3.06 19.50 -25.04
N ARG A 175 -2.30 20.59 -25.20
CA ARG A 175 -1.96 21.48 -24.07
C ARG A 175 -3.19 22.27 -23.60
N ALA A 176 -4.01 22.78 -24.51
CA ALA A 176 -5.24 23.48 -24.14
C ALA A 176 -6.19 22.57 -23.34
N ILE A 177 -6.37 21.32 -23.79
CA ILE A 177 -7.20 20.32 -23.09
C ILE A 177 -6.59 19.94 -21.75
N TRP A 178 -5.26 19.71 -21.73
CA TRP A 178 -4.53 19.44 -20.50
C TRP A 178 -4.82 20.53 -19.48
N ASP A 179 -4.58 21.81 -19.82
CA ASP A 179 -4.73 22.95 -18.92
C ASP A 179 -6.17 23.11 -18.39
N VAL A 180 -7.18 22.84 -19.23
CA VAL A 180 -8.60 22.85 -18.84
C VAL A 180 -8.95 21.77 -17.82
N LEU A 181 -8.38 20.57 -17.96
CA LEU A 181 -8.73 19.40 -17.13
C LEU A 181 -8.29 19.48 -15.65
N GLY A 182 -7.60 20.56 -15.23
CA GLY A 182 -7.37 20.93 -13.84
C GLY A 182 -7.09 19.77 -12.87
N ALA A 183 -7.67 19.84 -11.66
CA ALA A 183 -7.64 18.78 -10.65
C ALA A 183 -9.01 18.09 -10.46
N ALA A 184 -10.06 18.59 -11.12
CA ALA A 184 -11.43 18.08 -10.99
C ALA A 184 -11.89 17.46 -12.32
N PRO A 185 -12.62 16.33 -12.30
CA PRO A 185 -13.15 15.74 -13.52
C PRO A 185 -14.09 16.68 -14.26
N LEU A 186 -14.00 16.72 -15.60
CA LEU A 186 -14.86 17.52 -16.46
C LEU A 186 -15.45 16.67 -17.59
N ASP A 187 -16.71 16.90 -17.92
CA ASP A 187 -17.33 16.28 -19.09
C ASP A 187 -16.69 16.78 -20.38
N LEU A 188 -16.67 15.92 -21.41
CA LEU A 188 -16.05 16.22 -22.70
C LEU A 188 -16.60 17.51 -23.31
N ASP A 189 -17.91 17.77 -23.20
CA ASP A 189 -18.53 18.98 -23.73
C ASP A 189 -17.99 20.25 -23.06
N LEU A 190 -17.79 20.22 -21.74
CA LEU A 190 -17.19 21.33 -20.99
C LEU A 190 -15.70 21.50 -21.33
N VAL A 191 -15.01 20.40 -21.62
CA VAL A 191 -13.61 20.44 -22.07
C VAL A 191 -13.51 21.10 -23.44
N VAL A 192 -14.39 20.73 -24.38
CA VAL A 192 -14.46 21.33 -25.72
C VAL A 192 -14.76 22.83 -25.62
N GLU A 193 -15.76 23.20 -24.82
CA GLU A 193 -16.15 24.60 -24.62
C GLU A 193 -15.00 25.45 -24.06
N ARG A 194 -14.31 24.95 -23.03
CA ARG A 194 -13.25 25.70 -22.33
C ARG A 194 -11.90 25.68 -23.04
N ALA A 195 -11.61 24.64 -23.83
CA ALA A 195 -10.38 24.56 -24.58
C ALA A 195 -10.38 25.56 -25.75
N GLY A 196 -11.55 25.93 -26.27
CA GLY A 196 -11.66 26.86 -27.40
C GLY A 196 -11.23 26.27 -28.74
N TRP A 197 -11.25 24.94 -28.85
CA TRP A 197 -10.91 24.20 -30.07
C TRP A 197 -12.15 23.53 -30.67
N ALA A 198 -12.08 23.21 -31.97
CA ALA A 198 -13.13 22.44 -32.63
C ALA A 198 -13.28 21.05 -31.99
N ALA A 199 -14.51 20.53 -31.94
CA ALA A 199 -14.84 19.31 -31.21
C ALA A 199 -14.08 18.07 -31.70
N ASP A 200 -13.82 18.00 -33.01
CA ASP A 200 -13.03 16.93 -33.65
C ASP A 200 -11.56 16.97 -33.22
N ALA A 201 -10.95 18.16 -33.18
CA ALA A 201 -9.60 18.36 -32.68
C ALA A 201 -9.49 18.02 -31.19
N CYS A 202 -10.50 18.39 -30.40
CA CYS A 202 -10.59 18.03 -28.98
C CYS A 202 -10.66 16.52 -28.77
N LEU A 203 -11.53 15.84 -29.49
CA LEU A 203 -11.72 14.39 -29.35
C LEU A 203 -10.45 13.62 -29.74
N ALA A 204 -9.79 14.02 -30.83
CA ALA A 204 -8.52 13.43 -31.26
C ALA A 204 -7.41 13.63 -30.23
N ALA A 205 -7.32 14.83 -29.65
CA ALA A 205 -6.34 15.15 -28.63
C ALA A 205 -6.62 14.46 -27.29
N VAL A 206 -7.88 14.35 -26.85
CA VAL A 206 -8.27 13.54 -25.68
C VAL A 206 -7.88 12.09 -25.88
N THR A 207 -8.22 11.50 -27.03
CA THR A 207 -7.86 10.11 -27.36
C THR A 207 -6.34 9.91 -27.30
N THR A 208 -5.58 10.86 -27.83
CA THR A 208 -4.11 10.79 -27.83
C THR A 208 -3.55 10.92 -26.41
N LEU A 209 -4.13 11.78 -25.57
CA LEU A 209 -3.77 11.92 -24.15
C LEU A 209 -4.12 10.65 -23.34
N GLU A 210 -5.24 10.00 -23.62
CA GLU A 210 -5.61 8.71 -23.01
C GLU A 210 -4.63 7.60 -23.42
N LEU A 211 -4.26 7.51 -24.70
CA LEU A 211 -3.25 6.57 -25.19
C LEU A 211 -1.86 6.81 -24.58
N LYS A 212 -1.52 8.07 -24.30
CA LYS A 212 -0.30 8.47 -23.56
C LYS A 212 -0.40 8.18 -22.05
N GLY A 213 -1.57 7.79 -21.55
CA GLY A 213 -1.82 7.55 -20.14
C GLY A 213 -1.84 8.81 -19.28
N LEU A 214 -2.14 9.97 -19.87
CA LEU A 214 -2.14 11.30 -19.26
C LEU A 214 -3.55 11.76 -18.86
N VAL A 215 -4.58 11.25 -19.52
CA VAL A 215 -5.99 11.52 -19.21
C VAL A 215 -6.72 10.19 -19.09
N ARG A 216 -7.75 10.14 -18.23
CA ARG A 216 -8.68 9.01 -18.14
C ARG A 216 -10.12 9.47 -18.01
N ALA A 217 -11.03 8.75 -18.65
CA ALA A 217 -12.45 8.82 -18.35
C ALA A 217 -12.78 8.11 -17.02
N THR A 218 -13.63 8.74 -16.21
CA THR A 218 -14.31 8.12 -15.08
C THR A 218 -15.44 7.20 -15.57
N HIS A 219 -15.97 6.35 -14.69
CA HIS A 219 -17.14 5.51 -15.00
C HIS A 219 -18.39 6.31 -15.41
N ALA A 220 -18.45 7.60 -15.06
CA ALA A 220 -19.53 8.52 -15.43
C ALA A 220 -19.28 9.28 -16.74
N GLY A 221 -18.14 9.05 -17.42
CA GLY A 221 -17.78 9.71 -18.68
C GLY A 221 -17.01 11.02 -18.54
N ALA A 222 -16.84 11.55 -17.31
CA ALA A 222 -16.02 12.73 -17.07
C ALA A 222 -14.53 12.42 -17.17
N LEU A 223 -13.76 13.31 -17.79
CA LEU A 223 -12.31 13.20 -18.00
C LEU A 223 -11.54 13.81 -16.83
N HIS A 224 -10.43 13.19 -16.42
CA HIS A 224 -9.50 13.75 -15.43
C HIS A 224 -8.05 13.43 -15.81
N ARG A 225 -7.11 14.25 -15.31
CA ARG A 225 -5.67 13.99 -15.45
C ARG A 225 -5.27 12.81 -14.55
N THR A 226 -4.38 11.96 -15.05
CA THR A 226 -3.71 10.91 -14.27
C THR A 226 -2.48 11.43 -13.54
#